data_AF-A0A160U0X8-F1
#
_entry.id   AF-A0A160U0X8-F1
#
_cell.length_a   1.000
_cell.length_b   1.000
_cell.length_c   1.000
_cell.angle_alpha   90.00
_cell.angle_beta   90.00
_cell.angle_gamma   90.00
#
_symmetry.space_group_name_H-M   'P 1'
#
loop_
_entity.id
_entity.type
_entity.pdbx_description
1 polymer ?
#
loop_
_entity_poly.entity_id
_entity_poly.type
_entity_poly.pdbx_seq_one_letter_code
_entity_poly.pdbx_strand_id
1 'polypeptide(L)'
;MFGRSHFLDEDVEAFHVLCWAWLLKCTGGREALRETPLVLPTPDFFPPTDSSGRERAEFIFEHVRDLAGMSEWPVQLVPQAELAGRVSTLGRVQHSGTAAGTFSHTGNSGQITYDPSHVHTPVKLIATFAHELSHYLNEGFQEAPPGGWELIEPATDVTSVFLGFGVFGANSAFEFIQTQDFESQGWSSEKFGYLSLDEWAFNLAIFCDLTGRDVTDLKPHLKWNLFKTSKAAAKYVERREIGRQILEDIKGRAAD
;
A
#
# COMPACT_ATOMS: atom_id res chain seq x y z
N MET A 1 30.09 -21.95 2.25
CA MET A 1 28.63 -21.99 2.38
C MET A 1 28.12 -20.63 1.90
N PHE A 2 27.77 -20.52 0.62
CA PHE A 2 27.36 -19.25 0.00
C PHE A 2 25.90 -18.96 0.39
N GLY A 3 25.69 -18.19 1.46
CA GLY A 3 24.38 -17.59 1.72
C GLY A 3 24.10 -16.50 0.68
N ARG A 4 22.84 -16.32 0.28
CA ARG A 4 22.44 -15.18 -0.58
C ARG A 4 22.88 -13.88 0.10
N SER A 5 23.54 -13.00 -0.66
CA SER A 5 23.94 -11.68 -0.20
C SER A 5 22.73 -10.78 0.05
N HIS A 6 21.68 -10.91 -0.77
CA HIS A 6 20.46 -10.10 -0.70
C HIS A 6 19.24 -10.92 -0.25
N PHE A 7 18.23 -10.23 0.30
CA PHE A 7 16.95 -10.86 0.64
C PHE A 7 16.07 -10.98 -0.60
N LEU A 8 16.01 -9.91 -1.39
CA LEU A 8 15.40 -9.88 -2.72
C LEU A 8 16.48 -9.98 -3.80
N ASP A 9 16.09 -10.01 -5.07
CA ASP A 9 17.04 -9.76 -6.15
C ASP A 9 17.60 -8.33 -6.04
N GLU A 10 18.87 -8.14 -6.39
CA GLU A 10 19.62 -6.92 -6.07
C GLU A 10 18.94 -5.63 -6.57
N ASP A 11 18.49 -5.63 -7.84
CA ASP A 11 17.80 -4.48 -8.45
C ASP A 11 16.44 -4.21 -7.79
N VAL A 12 15.74 -5.27 -7.36
CA VAL A 12 14.44 -5.17 -6.67
C VAL A 12 14.64 -4.61 -5.27
N GLU A 13 15.65 -5.10 -4.54
CA GLU A 13 16.01 -4.59 -3.22
C GLU A 13 16.39 -3.10 -3.29
N ALA A 14 17.21 -2.72 -4.27
CA ALA A 14 17.62 -1.35 -4.51
C ALA A 14 16.42 -0.43 -4.81
N PHE A 15 15.46 -0.90 -5.63
CA PHE A 15 14.22 -0.16 -5.88
C PHE A 15 13.47 0.14 -4.58
N HIS A 16 13.25 -0.86 -3.72
CA HIS A 16 12.54 -0.66 -2.45
C HIS A 16 13.27 0.31 -1.51
N VAL A 17 14.59 0.16 -1.37
CA VAL A 17 15.43 1.09 -0.58
C VAL A 17 15.30 2.52 -1.09
N LEU A 18 15.37 2.72 -2.41
CA LEU A 18 15.20 4.03 -3.03
C LEU A 18 13.78 4.58 -2.83
N CYS A 19 12.75 3.74 -2.86
CA CYS A 19 11.36 4.17 -2.62
C CYS A 19 11.19 4.68 -1.20
N TRP A 20 11.75 4.01 -0.19
CA TRP A 20 11.74 4.51 1.18
C TRP A 20 12.49 5.83 1.35
N ALA A 21 13.65 5.97 0.70
CA ALA A 21 14.41 7.22 0.72
C ALA A 21 13.63 8.37 0.04
N TRP A 22 12.98 8.09 -1.09
CA TRP A 22 12.10 9.03 -1.81
C TRP A 22 10.92 9.47 -0.94
N LEU A 23 10.19 8.53 -0.33
CA LEU A 23 9.05 8.84 0.55
C LEU A 23 9.48 9.69 1.74
N LEU A 24 10.57 9.33 2.42
CA LEU A 24 11.08 10.12 3.53
C LEU A 24 11.56 11.52 3.10
N LYS A 25 12.12 11.66 1.90
CA LYS A 25 12.54 12.97 1.35
C LYS A 25 11.34 13.84 1.00
N CYS A 26 10.31 13.26 0.38
CA CYS A 26 9.12 13.97 -0.09
C CYS A 26 8.10 14.25 1.01
N THR A 27 8.30 13.69 2.21
CA THR A 27 7.44 13.88 3.38
C THR A 27 8.24 14.49 4.54
N GLY A 28 7.68 14.46 5.76
CA GLY A 28 8.33 15.00 6.97
C GLY A 28 9.51 14.19 7.51
N GLY A 29 10.10 13.29 6.71
CA GLY A 29 11.23 12.46 7.11
C GLY A 29 10.90 11.43 8.19
N ARG A 30 11.96 10.92 8.84
CA ARG A 30 11.83 9.80 9.80
C ARG A 30 10.97 10.14 11.01
N GLU A 31 11.06 11.37 11.53
CA GLU A 31 10.31 11.74 12.72
C GLU A 31 8.80 11.75 12.43
N ALA A 32 8.38 12.25 11.25
CA ALA A 32 6.98 12.13 10.83
C ALA A 32 6.56 10.66 10.66
N LEU A 33 7.41 9.83 10.04
CA LEU A 33 7.13 8.40 9.88
C LEU A 33 6.96 7.66 11.21
N ARG A 34 7.68 8.05 12.27
CA ARG A 34 7.54 7.42 13.60
C ARG A 34 6.17 7.63 14.23
N GLU A 35 5.50 8.73 13.89
CA GLU A 35 4.14 9.02 14.31
C GLU A 35 3.11 8.19 13.52
N THR A 36 3.50 7.63 12.37
CA THR A 36 2.62 6.75 11.59
C THR A 36 2.33 5.45 12.36
N PRO A 37 1.05 5.10 12.56
CA PRO A 37 0.70 3.84 13.21
C PRO A 37 1.02 2.64 12.33
N LEU A 38 1.37 1.51 12.95
CA LEU A 38 1.17 0.22 12.30
C LEU A 38 -0.33 -0.08 12.35
N VAL A 39 -1.04 0.12 11.24
CA VAL A 39 -2.50 -0.06 11.22
C VAL A 39 -2.82 -1.55 11.18
N LEU A 40 -3.67 -1.99 12.12
CA LEU A 40 -4.01 -3.40 12.32
C LEU A 40 -5.52 -3.63 12.16
N PRO A 41 -5.96 -4.85 11.80
CA PRO A 41 -7.37 -5.21 11.72
C PRO A 41 -7.96 -5.43 13.12
N THR A 42 -7.95 -4.39 13.96
CA THR A 42 -8.46 -4.41 15.34
C THR A 42 -9.52 -3.32 15.55
N PRO A 43 -10.39 -3.48 16.56
CA PRO A 43 -11.37 -2.46 16.93
C PRO A 43 -10.78 -1.09 17.26
N ASP A 44 -9.50 -1.02 17.65
CA ASP A 44 -8.81 0.23 17.97
C ASP A 44 -8.58 1.09 16.71
N PHE A 45 -8.39 0.46 15.55
CA PHE A 45 -8.24 1.14 14.26
C PHE A 45 -9.53 1.18 13.46
N PHE A 46 -10.35 0.13 13.55
CA PHE A 46 -11.60 -0.01 12.83
C PHE A 46 -12.70 -0.44 13.80
N PRO A 47 -13.35 0.52 14.49
CA PRO A 47 -14.44 0.23 15.42
C PRO A 47 -15.57 -0.54 14.73
N PRO A 48 -16.27 -1.43 15.48
CA PRO A 48 -17.43 -2.12 14.94
C PRO A 48 -18.51 -1.13 14.47
N THR A 49 -19.19 -1.47 13.37
CA THR A 49 -20.30 -0.70 12.84
C THR A 49 -21.41 -1.63 12.36
N ASP A 50 -22.66 -1.21 12.52
CA ASP A 50 -23.85 -1.85 11.97
C ASP A 50 -24.19 -1.35 10.54
N SER A 51 -23.44 -0.37 10.03
CA SER A 51 -23.61 0.17 8.67
C SER A 51 -23.42 -0.93 7.62
N SER A 52 -24.10 -0.76 6.48
CA SER A 52 -24.06 -1.73 5.36
C SER A 52 -23.97 -1.03 4.00
N GLY A 53 -23.63 -1.78 2.96
CA GLY A 53 -23.52 -1.27 1.60
C GLY A 53 -22.60 -0.05 1.49
N ARG A 54 -23.11 1.03 0.89
CA ARG A 54 -22.36 2.28 0.68
C ARG A 54 -21.90 2.94 1.97
N GLU A 55 -22.77 2.99 2.98
CA GLU A 55 -22.46 3.62 4.27
C GLU A 55 -21.28 2.93 4.96
N ARG A 56 -21.20 1.60 4.86
CA ARG A 56 -20.04 0.84 5.38
C ARG A 56 -18.75 1.15 4.61
N ALA A 57 -18.83 1.32 3.29
CA ALA A 57 -17.66 1.68 2.50
C ALA A 57 -17.15 3.07 2.87
N GLU A 58 -18.06 4.05 3.01
CA GLU A 58 -17.75 5.41 3.45
C GLU A 58 -17.16 5.39 4.86
N PHE A 59 -17.74 4.66 5.81
CA PHE A 59 -17.19 4.49 7.15
C PHE A 59 -15.75 3.97 7.14
N ILE A 60 -15.49 2.91 6.37
CA ILE A 60 -14.14 2.32 6.26
C ILE A 60 -13.18 3.33 5.60
N PHE A 61 -13.61 3.98 4.52
CA PHE A 61 -12.79 4.95 3.79
C PHE A 61 -12.36 6.11 4.67
N GLU A 62 -13.27 6.67 5.46
CA GLU A 62 -12.99 7.75 6.41
C GLU A 62 -11.91 7.34 7.42
N HIS A 63 -12.01 6.14 7.99
CA HIS A 63 -10.97 5.63 8.91
C HIS A 63 -9.63 5.46 8.21
N VAL A 64 -9.60 4.91 6.98
CA VAL A 64 -8.36 4.76 6.21
C VAL A 64 -7.75 6.13 5.92
N ARG A 65 -8.57 7.12 5.50
CA ARG A 65 -8.14 8.48 5.21
C ARG A 65 -7.57 9.17 6.44
N ASP A 66 -8.23 9.04 7.58
CA ASP A 66 -7.78 9.63 8.84
C ASP A 66 -6.48 9.00 9.32
N LEU A 67 -6.40 7.67 9.30
CA LEU A 67 -5.20 6.93 9.70
C LEU A 67 -4.01 7.17 8.75
N ALA A 68 -4.27 7.49 7.47
CA ALA A 68 -3.27 7.92 6.51
C ALA A 68 -2.79 9.38 6.73
N GLY A 69 -3.37 10.11 7.69
CA GLY A 69 -3.06 11.52 7.92
C GLY A 69 -3.62 12.47 6.85
N MET A 70 -4.70 12.06 6.16
CA MET A 70 -5.26 12.74 5.00
C MET A 70 -6.69 13.26 5.23
N SER A 71 -7.13 13.44 6.48
CA SER A 71 -8.50 13.90 6.84
C SER A 71 -8.91 15.20 6.13
N GLU A 72 -7.96 16.13 5.98
CA GLU A 72 -8.20 17.44 5.34
C GLU A 72 -8.02 17.42 3.81
N TRP A 73 -7.68 16.27 3.22
CA TRP A 73 -7.46 16.18 1.79
C TRP A 73 -8.81 16.09 1.06
N PRO A 74 -9.06 16.93 0.04
CA PRO A 74 -10.32 16.90 -0.69
C PRO A 74 -10.37 15.64 -1.56
N VAL A 75 -11.14 14.66 -1.11
CA VAL A 75 -11.33 13.39 -1.82
C VAL A 75 -12.76 12.90 -1.69
N GLN A 76 -13.32 12.41 -2.79
CA GLN A 76 -14.66 11.83 -2.85
C GLN A 76 -14.58 10.34 -3.13
N LEU A 77 -15.35 9.54 -2.38
CA LEU A 77 -15.52 8.12 -2.63
C LEU A 77 -16.73 7.87 -3.55
N VAL A 78 -16.54 7.11 -4.63
CA VAL A 78 -17.58 6.84 -5.62
C VAL A 78 -17.65 5.34 -5.96
N PRO A 79 -18.83 4.69 -5.87
CA PRO A 79 -19.01 3.33 -6.36
C PRO A 79 -18.73 3.21 -7.87
N GLN A 80 -17.96 2.21 -8.30
CA GLN A 80 -17.66 2.00 -9.73
C GLN A 80 -18.92 1.80 -10.60
N ALA A 81 -19.96 1.18 -10.04
CA ALA A 81 -21.25 1.02 -10.72
C ALA A 81 -21.89 2.36 -11.14
N GLU A 82 -21.65 3.44 -10.40
CA GLU A 82 -22.18 4.78 -10.70
C GLU A 82 -21.44 5.46 -11.86
N LEU A 83 -20.18 5.07 -12.11
CA LEU A 83 -19.38 5.57 -13.24
C LEU A 83 -19.75 4.88 -14.55
N ALA A 84 -20.05 3.57 -14.53
CA ALA A 84 -20.49 2.83 -15.71
C ALA A 84 -21.74 3.46 -16.35
N GLY A 85 -22.66 3.99 -15.53
CA GLY A 85 -23.84 4.72 -15.99
C GLY A 85 -23.53 6.06 -16.68
N ARG A 86 -22.40 6.71 -16.37
CA ARG A 86 -21.97 8.00 -16.95
C ARG A 86 -21.18 7.82 -18.24
N VAL A 87 -20.31 6.80 -18.32
CA VAL A 87 -19.46 6.53 -19.50
C VAL A 87 -20.30 6.20 -20.76
N SER A 88 -21.49 5.63 -20.59
CA SER A 88 -22.46 5.39 -21.68
C SER A 88 -22.89 6.67 -22.43
N THR A 89 -22.69 7.87 -21.89
CA THR A 89 -23.18 9.13 -22.49
C THR A 89 -22.11 9.99 -23.17
N LEU A 90 -20.82 9.75 -22.94
CA LEU A 90 -19.76 10.69 -23.36
C LEU A 90 -18.54 10.07 -24.08
N GLY A 91 -18.62 8.82 -24.55
CA GLY A 91 -17.73 8.30 -25.59
C GLY A 91 -16.22 8.47 -25.34
N ARG A 92 -15.78 8.52 -24.07
CA ARG A 92 -14.38 8.62 -23.71
C ARG A 92 -13.94 7.30 -23.08
N VAL A 93 -13.10 6.58 -23.81
CA VAL A 93 -12.43 5.38 -23.34
C VAL A 93 -11.58 5.75 -22.14
N GLN A 94 -11.89 5.16 -20.99
CA GLN A 94 -11.06 5.17 -19.80
C GLN A 94 -10.95 3.71 -19.35
N HIS A 95 -9.73 3.26 -19.02
CA HIS A 95 -9.43 1.90 -18.61
C HIS A 95 -10.47 1.37 -17.62
N SER A 96 -11.45 0.61 -18.09
CA SER A 96 -12.55 0.14 -17.25
C SER A 96 -12.79 -1.34 -17.48
N GLY A 97 -12.52 -2.13 -16.45
CA GLY A 97 -13.04 -3.48 -16.33
C GLY A 97 -12.48 -4.31 -15.18
N THR A 98 -11.34 -3.95 -14.58
CA THR A 98 -10.58 -4.94 -13.79
C THR A 98 -9.84 -4.41 -12.56
N ALA A 99 -9.96 -3.15 -12.15
CA ALA A 99 -9.27 -2.64 -10.96
C ALA A 99 -10.23 -2.62 -9.76
N ALA A 100 -9.77 -3.06 -8.58
CA ALA A 100 -10.59 -3.08 -7.37
C ALA A 100 -11.00 -1.67 -6.89
N GLY A 101 -10.22 -0.66 -7.28
CA GLY A 101 -10.47 0.76 -7.13
C GLY A 101 -9.69 1.56 -8.17
N THR A 102 -9.89 2.88 -8.18
CA THR A 102 -9.08 3.81 -9.01
C THR A 102 -9.01 5.18 -8.36
N PHE A 103 -7.88 5.86 -8.50
CA PHE A 103 -7.73 7.28 -8.19
C PHE A 103 -7.75 8.14 -9.46
N SER A 104 -8.37 9.32 -9.37
CA SER A 104 -8.48 10.33 -10.43
C SER A 104 -8.84 11.69 -9.84
N HIS A 105 -8.90 12.75 -10.64
CA HIS A 105 -9.41 14.07 -10.22
C HIS A 105 -10.80 14.36 -10.77
N THR A 106 -11.63 15.00 -9.94
CA THR A 106 -12.87 15.67 -10.34
C THR A 106 -12.81 17.13 -9.89
N GLY A 107 -12.44 18.02 -10.82
CA GLY A 107 -12.15 19.41 -10.50
C GLY A 107 -10.87 19.52 -9.66
N ASN A 108 -10.96 20.16 -8.49
CA ASN A 108 -9.84 20.31 -7.55
C ASN A 108 -9.87 19.25 -6.42
N SER A 109 -10.69 18.21 -6.55
CA SER A 109 -10.82 17.14 -5.56
C SER A 109 -10.36 15.83 -6.16
N GLY A 110 -9.65 15.03 -5.37
CA GLY A 110 -9.45 13.62 -5.66
C GLY A 110 -10.80 12.89 -5.74
N GLN A 111 -10.85 11.84 -6.54
CA GLN A 111 -11.96 10.91 -6.65
C GLN A 111 -11.40 9.49 -6.61
N ILE A 112 -11.78 8.76 -5.57
CA ILE A 112 -11.43 7.35 -5.38
C ILE A 112 -12.67 6.52 -5.70
N THR A 113 -12.49 5.48 -6.52
CA THR A 113 -13.54 4.54 -6.86
C THR A 113 -13.32 3.20 -6.18
N TYR A 114 -14.40 2.45 -5.99
CA TYR A 114 -14.34 1.11 -5.41
C TYR A 114 -15.41 0.20 -5.97
N ASP A 115 -15.15 -1.11 -5.99
CA ASP A 115 -16.16 -2.11 -6.29
C ASP A 115 -17.04 -2.40 -5.04
N PRO A 116 -18.35 -2.11 -5.09
CA PRO A 116 -19.26 -2.39 -3.98
C PRO A 116 -19.37 -3.86 -3.59
N SER A 117 -18.98 -4.79 -4.47
CA SER A 117 -18.95 -6.22 -4.15
C SER A 117 -18.00 -6.55 -2.99
N HIS A 118 -16.99 -5.70 -2.75
CA HIS A 118 -15.97 -5.86 -1.71
C HIS A 118 -16.33 -5.25 -0.34
N VAL A 119 -17.54 -4.70 -0.18
CA VAL A 119 -17.98 -4.15 1.13
C VAL A 119 -17.95 -5.18 2.25
N HIS A 120 -18.12 -6.46 1.91
CA HIS A 120 -18.08 -7.58 2.86
C HIS A 120 -16.69 -8.20 3.02
N THR A 121 -15.67 -7.69 2.33
CA THR A 121 -14.27 -8.11 2.42
C THR A 121 -13.40 -6.95 2.94
N PRO A 122 -13.54 -6.56 4.22
CA PRO A 122 -12.98 -5.31 4.75
C PRO A 122 -11.45 -5.21 4.58
N VAL A 123 -10.71 -6.33 4.68
CA VAL A 123 -9.25 -6.31 4.46
C VAL A 123 -8.90 -5.86 3.04
N LYS A 124 -9.60 -6.40 2.03
CA LYS A 124 -9.40 -6.04 0.63
C LYS A 124 -9.81 -4.60 0.37
N LEU A 125 -10.95 -4.18 0.92
CA LEU A 125 -11.46 -2.82 0.76
C LEU A 125 -10.52 -1.78 1.39
N ILE A 126 -10.01 -2.05 2.60
CA ILE A 126 -9.00 -1.20 3.26
C ILE A 126 -7.72 -1.14 2.43
N ALA A 127 -7.23 -2.28 1.93
CA ALA A 127 -6.05 -2.31 1.07
C ALA A 127 -6.23 -1.49 -0.21
N THR A 128 -7.41 -1.57 -0.85
CA THR A 128 -7.76 -0.73 -2.00
C THR A 128 -7.72 0.74 -1.64
N PHE A 129 -8.41 1.17 -0.58
CA PHE A 129 -8.42 2.59 -0.19
C PHE A 129 -7.03 3.12 0.16
N ALA A 130 -6.22 2.34 0.87
CA ALA A 130 -4.85 2.71 1.20
C ALA A 130 -3.98 2.87 -0.05
N HIS A 131 -4.14 1.99 -1.04
CA HIS A 131 -3.45 2.08 -2.33
C HIS A 131 -3.90 3.32 -3.11
N GLU A 132 -5.20 3.59 -3.21
CA GLU A 132 -5.71 4.76 -3.96
C GLU A 132 -5.36 6.10 -3.27
N LEU A 133 -5.34 6.15 -1.93
CA LEU A 133 -4.83 7.30 -1.19
C LEU A 133 -3.31 7.47 -1.35
N SER A 134 -2.58 6.36 -1.50
CA SER A 134 -1.15 6.40 -1.81
C SER A 134 -0.89 7.02 -3.18
N HIS A 135 -1.73 6.74 -4.19
CA HIS A 135 -1.67 7.45 -5.48
C HIS A 135 -1.87 8.95 -5.31
N TYR A 136 -2.87 9.35 -4.50
CA TYR A 136 -3.12 10.77 -4.25
C TYR A 136 -1.92 11.44 -3.55
N LEU A 137 -1.32 10.78 -2.56
CA LEU A 137 -0.09 11.28 -1.93
C LEU A 137 1.06 11.42 -2.93
N ASN A 138 1.30 10.39 -3.74
CA ASN A 138 2.40 10.33 -4.69
C ASN A 138 2.31 11.40 -5.78
N GLU A 139 1.11 11.70 -6.26
CA GLU A 139 0.89 12.77 -7.24
C GLU A 139 1.19 14.17 -6.68
N GLY A 140 1.10 14.33 -5.35
CA GLY A 140 1.47 15.57 -4.67
C GLY A 140 2.98 15.85 -4.65
N PHE A 141 3.81 14.86 -4.98
CA PHE A 141 5.27 15.00 -4.96
C PHE A 141 5.80 15.64 -6.24
N GLN A 142 6.83 16.47 -6.11
CA GLN A 142 7.49 17.12 -7.24
C GLN A 142 8.42 16.19 -8.03
N GLU A 143 8.86 15.10 -7.40
CA GLU A 143 9.80 14.14 -7.96
C GLU A 143 9.09 12.84 -8.28
N ALA A 144 9.35 12.29 -9.47
CA ALA A 144 8.86 10.97 -9.86
C ALA A 144 9.41 9.89 -8.90
N PRO A 145 8.70 8.76 -8.72
CA PRO A 145 9.22 7.64 -7.94
C PRO A 145 10.51 7.08 -8.56
N PRO A 146 11.33 6.35 -7.78
CA PRO A 146 12.47 5.60 -8.31
C PRO A 146 12.07 4.71 -9.49
N GLY A 147 12.88 4.70 -10.55
CA GLY A 147 12.56 4.01 -11.80
C GLY A 147 11.49 4.69 -12.68
N GLY A 148 11.00 5.87 -12.26
CA GLY A 148 10.07 6.70 -13.03
C GLY A 148 8.62 6.22 -12.98
N TRP A 149 7.74 6.89 -13.73
CA TRP A 149 6.30 6.62 -13.74
C TRP A 149 5.93 5.21 -14.21
N GLU A 150 6.84 4.48 -14.86
CA GLU A 150 6.64 3.07 -15.21
C GLU A 150 6.56 2.17 -13.97
N LEU A 151 7.18 2.59 -12.85
CA LEU A 151 7.15 1.88 -11.57
C LEU A 151 6.28 2.60 -10.52
N ILE A 152 5.33 3.44 -10.94
CA ILE A 152 4.44 4.13 -10.00
C ILE A 152 3.59 3.16 -9.19
N GLU A 153 3.06 2.11 -9.80
CA GLU A 153 2.19 1.15 -9.12
C GLU A 153 2.90 0.38 -7.99
N PRO A 154 4.09 -0.24 -8.20
CA PRO A 154 4.84 -0.84 -7.09
C PRO A 154 5.30 0.20 -6.07
N ALA A 155 5.63 1.44 -6.49
CA ALA A 155 5.96 2.51 -5.54
C ALA A 155 4.73 2.92 -4.69
N THR A 156 3.53 2.91 -5.26
CA THR A 156 2.26 3.13 -4.57
C THR A 156 1.97 2.01 -3.57
N ASP A 157 2.27 0.74 -3.90
CA ASP A 157 2.20 -0.35 -2.92
C ASP A 157 3.18 -0.12 -1.75
N VAL A 158 4.43 0.30 -2.01
CA VAL A 158 5.39 0.68 -0.94
C VAL A 158 4.86 1.85 -0.10
N THR A 159 4.24 2.83 -0.75
CA THR A 159 3.64 4.00 -0.09
C THR A 159 2.51 3.57 0.86
N SER A 160 1.72 2.56 0.50
CA SER A 160 0.69 2.03 1.39
C SER A 160 1.28 1.42 2.68
N VAL A 161 2.49 0.83 2.60
CA VAL A 161 3.24 0.36 3.78
C VAL A 161 3.75 1.54 4.59
N PHE A 162 4.29 2.56 3.92
CA PHE A 162 4.77 3.79 4.56
C PHE A 162 3.65 4.52 5.33
N LEU A 163 2.42 4.47 4.83
CA LEU A 163 1.22 4.99 5.49
C LEU A 163 0.66 4.06 6.60
N GLY A 164 1.32 2.93 6.86
CA GLY A 164 0.96 2.02 7.95
C GLY A 164 0.04 0.86 7.58
N PHE A 165 -0.40 0.75 6.32
CA PHE A 165 -1.39 -0.23 5.86
C PHE A 165 -0.80 -1.53 5.30
N GLY A 166 0.51 -1.76 5.45
CA GLY A 166 1.20 -2.89 4.83
C GLY A 166 0.62 -4.27 5.19
N VAL A 167 0.02 -4.43 6.38
CA VAL A 167 -0.66 -5.68 6.78
C VAL A 167 -1.86 -5.99 5.87
N PHE A 168 -2.62 -4.97 5.47
CA PHE A 168 -3.78 -5.14 4.60
C PHE A 168 -3.36 -5.45 3.17
N GLY A 169 -2.39 -4.69 2.63
CA GLY A 169 -1.84 -4.93 1.30
C GLY A 169 -1.26 -6.33 1.16
N ALA A 170 -0.43 -6.75 2.11
CA ALA A 170 0.22 -8.05 2.07
C ALA A 170 -0.75 -9.23 2.22
N ASN A 171 -1.78 -9.11 3.07
CA ASN A 171 -2.82 -10.14 3.18
C ASN A 171 -3.71 -10.19 1.92
N SER A 172 -4.05 -9.04 1.33
CA SER A 172 -4.82 -8.98 0.07
C SER A 172 -4.06 -9.63 -1.09
N ALA A 173 -2.77 -9.31 -1.24
CA ALA A 173 -1.90 -9.91 -2.26
C ALA A 173 -1.76 -11.44 -2.07
N PHE A 174 -1.64 -11.91 -0.82
CA PHE A 174 -1.60 -13.34 -0.53
C PHE A 174 -2.87 -14.08 -0.95
N GLU A 175 -4.05 -13.53 -0.61
CA GLU A 175 -5.34 -14.13 -0.99
C GLU A 175 -5.55 -14.13 -2.50
N PHE A 176 -5.10 -13.08 -3.19
CA PHE A 176 -5.12 -13.00 -4.64
C PHE A 176 -4.27 -14.08 -5.31
N ILE A 177 -3.00 -14.24 -4.88
CA ILE A 177 -2.09 -15.28 -5.42
C ILE A 177 -2.68 -16.67 -5.20
N GLN A 178 -3.22 -16.97 -4.01
CA GLN A 178 -3.84 -18.27 -3.74
C GLN A 178 -5.05 -18.54 -4.64
N THR A 179 -5.85 -17.52 -4.92
CA THR A 179 -7.02 -17.64 -5.79
C THR A 179 -6.60 -17.90 -7.23
N GLN A 180 -5.57 -17.21 -7.75
CA GLN A 180 -5.07 -17.44 -9.10
C GLN A 180 -4.41 -18.82 -9.28
N ASP A 181 -3.64 -19.30 -8.31
CA ASP A 181 -3.05 -20.64 -8.35
C ASP A 181 -4.14 -21.73 -8.41
N PHE A 182 -5.25 -21.52 -7.70
CA PHE A 182 -6.39 -22.44 -7.69
C PHE A 182 -7.27 -22.32 -8.95
N GLU A 183 -7.49 -21.09 -9.43
CA GLU A 183 -8.34 -20.76 -10.57
C GLU A 183 -7.60 -20.76 -11.92
N SER A 184 -6.55 -21.56 -12.10
CA SER A 184 -5.90 -21.77 -13.40
C SER A 184 -6.80 -22.41 -14.51
N GLN A 185 -8.12 -22.28 -14.38
CA GLN A 185 -9.20 -22.56 -15.35
C GLN A 185 -10.23 -21.41 -15.49
N GLY A 186 -10.04 -20.25 -14.84
CA GLY A 186 -10.96 -19.10 -14.88
C GLY A 186 -10.21 -17.77 -14.81
N TRP A 187 -10.48 -16.86 -15.75
CA TRP A 187 -9.82 -15.55 -15.82
C TRP A 187 -10.30 -14.62 -14.70
N SER A 188 -9.74 -14.72 -13.49
CA SER A 188 -9.85 -13.64 -12.51
C SER A 188 -8.92 -12.50 -12.94
N SER A 189 -9.50 -11.35 -13.30
CA SER A 189 -8.84 -10.25 -13.99
C SER A 189 -8.39 -9.11 -13.07
N GLU A 190 -8.69 -9.18 -11.78
CA GLU A 190 -8.28 -8.16 -10.82
C GLU A 190 -6.77 -8.08 -10.69
N LYS A 191 -6.17 -6.89 -10.61
CA LYS A 191 -4.74 -6.74 -10.31
C LYS A 191 -4.57 -6.24 -8.89
N PHE A 192 -4.35 -7.15 -7.96
CA PHE A 192 -3.70 -6.86 -6.68
C PHE A 192 -2.30 -7.46 -6.72
N GLY A 193 -1.27 -6.71 -6.31
CA GLY A 193 0.07 -7.27 -6.13
C GLY A 193 1.02 -7.01 -7.30
N TYR A 194 1.51 -5.78 -7.40
CA TYR A 194 2.75 -5.52 -8.11
C TYR A 194 3.94 -6.07 -7.33
N LEU A 195 3.84 -6.04 -6.00
CA LEU A 195 4.82 -6.62 -5.10
C LEU A 195 4.56 -8.11 -4.87
N SER A 196 5.62 -8.91 -4.97
CA SER A 196 5.64 -10.29 -4.48
C SER A 196 5.50 -10.36 -2.95
N LEU A 197 5.22 -11.55 -2.42
CA LEU A 197 5.11 -11.75 -0.96
C LEU A 197 6.40 -11.43 -0.21
N ASP A 198 7.56 -11.69 -0.84
CA ASP A 198 8.86 -11.36 -0.25
C ASP A 198 9.08 -9.85 -0.24
N GLU A 199 8.63 -9.12 -1.26
CA GLU A 199 8.67 -7.65 -1.30
C GLU A 199 7.76 -7.01 -0.25
N TRP A 200 6.54 -7.51 -0.06
CA TRP A 200 5.67 -7.06 1.04
C TRP A 200 6.33 -7.28 2.41
N ALA A 201 6.89 -8.47 2.62
CA ALA A 201 7.60 -8.82 3.86
C ALA A 201 8.83 -7.93 4.09
N PHE A 202 9.56 -7.59 3.03
CA PHE A 202 10.71 -6.68 3.08
C PHE A 202 10.31 -5.27 3.48
N ASN A 203 9.24 -4.72 2.88
CA ASN A 203 8.75 -3.38 3.22
C ASN A 203 8.17 -3.31 4.64
N LEU A 204 7.48 -4.35 5.11
CA LEU A 204 7.03 -4.43 6.51
C LEU A 204 8.20 -4.44 7.49
N ALA A 205 9.29 -5.14 7.14
CA ALA A 205 10.52 -5.14 7.94
C ALA A 205 11.19 -3.76 7.98
N ILE A 206 11.26 -3.06 6.85
CA ILE A 206 11.79 -1.69 6.80
C ILE A 206 10.93 -0.73 7.64
N PHE A 207 9.60 -0.80 7.51
CA PHE A 207 8.69 0.01 8.32
C PHE A 207 8.95 -0.20 9.81
N CYS A 208 9.04 -1.46 10.26
CA CYS A 208 9.32 -1.79 11.66
C CYS A 208 10.66 -1.22 12.13
N ASP A 209 11.73 -1.37 11.34
CA ASP A 209 13.06 -0.86 11.69
C ASP A 209 13.10 0.68 11.78
N LEU A 210 12.55 1.38 10.78
CA LEU A 210 12.55 2.85 10.73
C LEU A 210 11.70 3.46 11.84
N THR A 211 10.58 2.83 12.18
CA THR A 211 9.66 3.26 13.26
C THR A 211 10.02 2.72 14.64
N GLY A 212 10.97 1.80 14.75
CA GLY A 212 11.38 1.19 16.02
C GLY A 212 10.36 0.20 16.62
N ARG A 213 9.53 -0.43 15.77
CA ARG A 213 8.53 -1.43 16.16
C ARG A 213 9.09 -2.85 16.06
N ASP A 214 8.56 -3.76 16.87
CA ASP A 214 8.96 -5.17 16.81
C ASP A 214 8.18 -5.90 15.72
N VAL A 215 8.89 -6.55 14.79
CA VAL A 215 8.29 -7.35 13.71
C VAL A 215 7.34 -8.45 14.23
N THR A 216 7.49 -8.88 15.49
CA THR A 216 6.61 -9.87 16.11
C THR A 216 5.19 -9.39 16.35
N ASP A 217 4.95 -8.07 16.35
CA ASP A 217 3.62 -7.47 16.39
C ASP A 217 2.77 -7.84 15.16
N LEU A 218 3.42 -8.20 14.04
CA LEU A 218 2.74 -8.64 12.82
C LEU A 218 2.17 -10.06 12.92
N LYS A 219 2.66 -10.87 13.86
CA LYS A 219 2.34 -12.31 13.95
C LYS A 219 0.84 -12.62 14.01
N PRO A 220 0.01 -11.91 14.79
CA PRO A 220 -1.43 -12.20 14.88
C PRO A 220 -2.20 -11.78 13.61
N HIS A 221 -1.61 -10.91 12.79
CA HIS A 221 -2.32 -10.20 11.74
C HIS A 221 -1.90 -10.62 10.33
N LEU A 222 -0.82 -11.40 10.19
CA LEU A 222 -0.36 -11.95 8.92
C LEU A 222 -0.60 -13.46 8.84
N LYS A 223 -0.81 -13.95 7.61
CA LYS A 223 -0.75 -15.39 7.36
C LYS A 223 0.64 -15.92 7.76
N TRP A 224 0.69 -17.15 8.28
CA TRP A 224 1.91 -17.70 8.90
C TRP A 224 3.16 -17.67 8.01
N ASN A 225 3.03 -18.00 6.73
CA ASN A 225 4.15 -17.99 5.80
C ASN A 225 4.68 -16.57 5.59
N LEU A 226 3.79 -15.61 5.41
CA LEU A 226 4.14 -14.21 5.25
C LEU A 226 4.78 -13.63 6.52
N PHE A 227 4.30 -14.02 7.71
CA PHE A 227 4.95 -13.66 8.97
C PHE A 227 6.37 -14.24 9.08
N LYS A 228 6.58 -15.52 8.72
CA LYS A 228 7.91 -16.13 8.70
C LYS A 228 8.86 -15.37 7.78
N THR A 229 8.39 -15.03 6.59
CA THR A 229 9.14 -14.24 5.60
C THR A 229 9.47 -12.85 6.16
N SER A 230 8.49 -12.15 6.74
CA SER A 230 8.70 -10.83 7.37
C SER A 230 9.71 -10.87 8.51
N LYS A 231 9.68 -11.92 9.34
CA LYS A 231 10.68 -12.12 10.40
C LYS A 231 12.08 -12.39 9.85
N ALA A 232 12.20 -13.10 8.72
CA ALA A 232 13.47 -13.30 8.05
C ALA A 232 13.99 -12.00 7.43
N ALA A 233 13.12 -11.22 6.80
CA ALA A 233 13.42 -9.90 6.26
C ALA A 233 13.88 -8.92 7.35
N ALA A 234 13.22 -8.89 8.52
CA ALA A 234 13.64 -8.02 9.64
C ALA A 234 15.06 -8.33 10.13
N LYS A 235 15.42 -9.62 10.26
CA LYS A 235 16.80 -10.01 10.58
C LYS A 235 17.80 -9.59 9.51
N TYR A 236 17.37 -9.61 8.24
CA TYR A 236 18.20 -9.15 7.14
C TYR A 236 18.40 -7.64 7.17
N VAL A 237 17.32 -6.86 7.32
CA VAL A 237 17.30 -5.40 7.43
C VAL A 237 18.19 -4.93 8.57
N GLU A 238 18.10 -5.56 9.75
CA GLU A 238 18.96 -5.28 10.90
C GLU A 238 20.44 -5.58 10.59
N ARG A 239 20.74 -6.80 10.12
CA ARG A 239 22.13 -7.24 9.86
C ARG A 239 22.82 -6.43 8.76
N ARG A 240 22.07 -6.00 7.75
CA ARG A 240 22.58 -5.21 6.61
C ARG A 240 22.43 -3.70 6.82
N GLU A 241 21.86 -3.29 7.95
CA GLU A 241 21.67 -1.89 8.33
C GLU A 241 20.90 -1.09 7.27
N ILE A 242 19.90 -1.73 6.63
CA ILE A 242 19.14 -1.16 5.52
C ILE A 242 18.45 0.14 5.91
N GLY A 243 17.85 0.22 7.10
CA GLY A 243 17.25 1.47 7.59
C GLY A 243 18.29 2.58 7.76
N ARG A 244 19.54 2.27 8.12
CA ARG A 244 20.62 3.27 8.17
C ARG A 244 20.99 3.74 6.77
N GLN A 245 21.14 2.81 5.82
CA GLN A 245 21.42 3.12 4.42
C GLN A 245 20.37 4.09 3.84
N ILE A 246 19.07 3.79 4.04
CA ILE A 246 17.96 4.66 3.61
C ILE A 246 18.11 6.08 4.17
N LEU A 247 18.47 6.21 5.46
CA LEU A 247 18.61 7.51 6.12
C LEU A 247 19.87 8.28 5.66
N GLU A 248 20.92 7.59 5.25
CA GLU A 248 22.14 8.19 4.69
C GLU A 248 21.90 8.69 3.26
N ASP A 249 21.16 7.94 2.44
CA ASP A 249 20.80 8.32 1.07
C ASP A 249 20.01 9.64 1.00
N ILE A 250 19.14 9.90 1.98
CA ILE A 250 18.41 11.18 2.07
C ILE A 250 19.36 12.35 2.36
N LYS A 251 20.33 12.16 3.26
CA LYS A 251 21.28 13.22 3.64
C LYS A 251 22.23 13.55 2.50
N GLY A 252 22.69 12.54 1.77
CA GLY A 252 23.55 12.73 0.59
C GLY A 252 22.87 13.56 -0.50
N ARG A 253 21.57 13.34 -0.72
CA ARG A 253 20.78 14.04 -1.75
C ARG A 253 20.34 15.46 -1.37
N ALA A 254 20.45 15.85 -0.11
CA ALA A 254 20.13 17.21 0.35
C ALA A 254 21.33 18.18 0.25
N ALA A 255 22.52 17.65 -0.08
CA ALA A 255 23.76 18.42 -0.21
C ALA A 255 24.12 18.80 -1.66
N ASP A 256 23.32 18.33 -2.63
CA ASP A 256 23.42 18.64 -4.07
C ASP A 256 22.28 19.59 -4.50
#